data_AF-A0A521LHI3-F1
#
_entry.id   AF-A0A521LHI3-F1
#
_cell.length_a   1.000
_cell.length_b   1.000
_cell.length_c   1.000
_cell.angle_alpha   90.00
_cell.angle_beta   90.00
_cell.angle_gamma   90.00
#
_symmetry.space_group_name_H-M   'P 1'
#
loop_
_entity.id
_entity.type
_entity.pdbx_description
1 polymer ?
#
loop_
_entity_poly.entity_id
_entity_poly.type
_entity_poly.pdbx_seq_one_letter_code
_entity_poly.pdbx_strand_id
1 'polypeptide(L)'
;MTTPARAQATAPTSKAAAEKSARRKPAAPWTSWLPWCDRQGRFSALRLAAFLLALLPAVLILYAAWMNQLGSKPWTEAIHRTGTWAVRLLLLSLAISPLRRLLDWGKLIGVRRMLGLSVMAYALGHLALYCIDMAFDWGLIVSEIVKRFYLTIGFVALIGLVALGITSTDGMIRRLGKNWQRLHNLVYPITAIALLHFALQSKIDVTEPVLMSGLFVLLLFYRGLFRWKLRPSLPLLAGLALLAGLATALLEAGWYAVASGVAPWLVLQANADILTYWDSVSIRPAHWVALAGLGVALAATVRARWSARPERQRRVSPA
;
A
#
# COMPACT_ATOMS: atom_id res chain seq x y z
N MET A 1 72.84 11.25 11.67
CA MET A 1 71.71 12.09 11.20
C MET A 1 71.44 11.75 9.75
N THR A 2 70.31 11.10 9.44
CA THR A 2 69.61 11.13 8.13
C THR A 2 68.34 10.29 8.24
N THR A 3 67.19 10.95 8.26
CA THR A 3 65.85 10.34 8.26
C THR A 3 65.35 10.29 6.82
N PRO A 4 64.77 9.20 6.30
CA PRO A 4 64.20 9.19 4.96
C PRO A 4 62.79 9.79 4.96
N ALA A 5 62.51 10.59 3.93
CA ALA A 5 61.30 11.37 3.75
C ALA A 5 60.06 10.51 3.44
N ARG A 6 58.95 10.84 4.11
CA ARG A 6 57.62 10.25 3.93
C ARG A 6 56.97 10.84 2.67
N ALA A 7 56.81 10.04 1.61
CA ALA A 7 56.04 10.40 0.42
C ALA A 7 54.56 10.60 0.78
N GLN A 8 54.06 11.82 0.57
CA GLN A 8 52.64 12.17 0.74
C GLN A 8 51.88 11.76 -0.52
N ALA A 9 50.98 10.79 -0.40
CA ALA A 9 50.00 10.48 -1.43
C ALA A 9 49.03 11.67 -1.59
N THR A 10 48.99 12.23 -2.80
CA THR A 10 48.10 13.33 -3.17
C THR A 10 46.64 12.86 -3.10
N ALA A 11 45.88 13.44 -2.17
CA ALA A 11 44.43 13.26 -2.09
C ALA A 11 43.76 13.75 -3.39
N PRO A 12 42.75 13.04 -3.93
CA PRO A 12 42.03 13.53 -5.09
C PRO A 12 41.37 14.86 -4.73
N THR A 13 41.69 15.87 -5.53
CA THR A 13 41.38 17.27 -5.29
C THR A 13 39.88 17.51 -5.16
N SER A 14 39.49 18.19 -4.08
CA SER A 14 38.15 18.71 -3.78
C SER A 14 37.52 19.52 -4.93
N LYS A 15 38.35 20.04 -5.85
CA LYS A 15 37.93 20.77 -7.05
C LYS A 15 37.03 19.96 -7.99
N ALA A 16 37.31 18.68 -8.24
CA ALA A 16 36.51 17.89 -9.18
C ALA A 16 35.09 17.60 -8.65
N ALA A 17 34.93 17.46 -7.33
CA ALA A 17 33.63 17.34 -6.68
C ALA A 17 32.89 18.69 -6.63
N ALA A 18 33.63 19.79 -6.38
CA ALA A 18 33.09 21.14 -6.38
C ALA A 18 32.60 21.58 -7.78
N GLU A 19 33.31 21.24 -8.85
CA GLU A 19 32.89 21.52 -10.23
C GLU A 19 31.66 20.72 -10.66
N LYS A 20 31.53 19.47 -10.20
CA LYS A 20 30.33 18.66 -10.42
C LYS A 20 29.10 19.20 -9.69
N SER A 21 29.31 19.84 -8.54
CA SER A 21 28.28 20.56 -7.79
C SER A 21 27.89 21.88 -8.49
N ALA A 22 28.88 22.65 -8.96
CA ALA A 22 28.69 23.94 -9.61
C ALA A 22 28.01 23.88 -10.99
N ARG A 23 28.14 22.76 -11.72
CA ARG A 23 27.47 22.55 -13.02
C ARG A 23 25.99 22.17 -12.94
N ARG A 24 25.45 21.91 -11.74
CA ARG A 24 24.02 21.56 -11.59
C ARG A 24 23.20 22.83 -11.47
N LYS A 25 22.56 23.24 -12.57
CA LYS A 25 21.53 24.28 -12.54
C LYS A 25 20.51 23.94 -11.43
N PRO A 26 20.21 24.85 -10.50
CA PRO A 26 19.16 24.62 -9.52
C PRO A 26 17.85 24.36 -10.27
N ALA A 27 17.13 23.32 -9.88
CA ALA A 27 15.83 23.00 -10.47
C ALA A 27 14.89 24.20 -10.29
N ALA A 28 14.09 24.52 -11.30
CA ALA A 28 13.20 25.68 -11.24
C ALA A 28 12.23 25.57 -10.05
N PRO A 29 11.85 26.67 -9.38
CA PRO A 29 11.15 26.65 -8.09
C PRO A 29 9.86 25.81 -8.09
N TRP A 30 9.11 25.84 -9.20
CA TRP A 30 7.85 25.13 -9.38
C TRP A 30 8.01 23.62 -9.59
N THR A 31 9.17 23.14 -10.03
CA THR A 31 9.40 21.69 -10.25
C THR A 31 9.29 20.89 -8.97
N SER A 32 9.56 21.49 -7.81
CA SER A 32 9.40 20.86 -6.50
C SER A 32 7.94 20.53 -6.13
N TRP A 33 6.97 21.16 -6.81
CA TRP A 33 5.53 20.97 -6.58
C TRP A 33 4.94 19.85 -7.45
N LEU A 34 5.65 19.42 -8.49
CA LEU A 34 5.16 18.39 -9.40
C LEU A 34 5.14 17.01 -8.73
N PRO A 35 4.08 16.20 -8.88
CA PRO A 35 3.97 14.89 -8.25
C PRO A 35 5.13 13.94 -8.58
N TRP A 36 5.67 14.03 -9.79
CA TRP A 36 6.76 13.19 -10.31
C TRP A 36 8.17 13.68 -9.98
N CYS A 37 8.32 14.85 -9.36
CA CYS A 37 9.62 15.39 -8.95
C CYS A 37 9.88 15.15 -7.46
N ASP A 38 11.13 14.90 -7.08
CA ASP A 38 11.53 14.81 -5.68
C ASP A 38 11.57 16.19 -4.99
N ARG A 39 11.85 16.21 -3.69
CA ARG A 39 11.93 17.46 -2.91
C ARG A 39 13.04 18.40 -3.40
N GLN A 40 13.99 17.89 -4.16
CA GLN A 40 15.09 18.65 -4.77
C GLN A 40 14.75 19.07 -6.22
N GLY A 41 13.51 18.86 -6.68
CA GLY A 41 13.05 19.17 -8.04
C GLY A 41 13.55 18.19 -9.10
N ARG A 42 14.13 17.05 -8.71
CA ARG A 42 14.65 16.05 -9.65
C ARG A 42 13.56 15.09 -10.07
N PHE A 43 13.51 14.76 -11.35
CA PHE A 43 12.56 13.79 -11.87
C PHE A 43 12.74 12.40 -11.23
N SER A 44 11.63 11.77 -10.85
CA SER A 44 11.58 10.43 -10.29
C SER A 44 10.57 9.58 -11.05
N ALA A 45 11.08 8.67 -11.89
CA ALA A 45 10.24 7.73 -12.63
C ALA A 45 9.31 6.91 -11.72
N LEU A 46 9.76 6.55 -10.51
CA LEU A 46 8.94 5.84 -9.53
C LEU A 46 7.72 6.68 -9.08
N ARG A 47 7.92 7.98 -8.87
CA ARG A 47 6.83 8.89 -8.47
C ARG A 47 5.87 9.13 -9.62
N LEU A 48 6.38 9.30 -10.84
CA LEU A 48 5.54 9.39 -12.03
C LEU A 48 4.70 8.12 -12.20
N ALA A 49 5.33 6.95 -12.17
CA ALA A 49 4.64 5.67 -12.32
C ALA A 49 3.57 5.49 -11.24
N ALA A 50 3.89 5.75 -9.97
CA ALA A 50 2.90 5.64 -8.90
C ALA A 50 1.77 6.68 -9.03
N PHE A 51 2.02 7.86 -9.59
CA PHE A 51 0.99 8.87 -9.85
C PHE A 51 0.06 8.42 -10.96
N LEU A 52 0.62 7.98 -12.10
CA LEU A 52 -0.15 7.47 -13.23
C LEU A 52 -0.96 6.24 -12.85
N LEU A 53 -0.38 5.30 -12.10
CA LEU A 53 -1.09 4.11 -11.61
C LEU A 53 -2.20 4.45 -10.61
N ALA A 54 -2.02 5.48 -9.78
CA ALA A 54 -3.08 5.95 -8.90
C ALA A 54 -4.20 6.70 -9.65
N LEU A 55 -3.89 7.33 -10.77
CA LEU A 55 -4.85 8.05 -11.60
C LEU A 55 -5.61 7.15 -12.59
N LEU A 56 -4.95 6.10 -13.07
CA LEU A 56 -5.46 5.18 -14.08
C LEU A 56 -6.88 4.65 -13.78
N PRO A 57 -7.21 4.21 -12.55
CA PRO A 57 -8.56 3.72 -12.26
C PRO A 57 -9.65 4.77 -12.42
N ALA A 58 -9.40 6.02 -12.00
CA ALA A 58 -10.33 7.12 -12.19
C ALA A 58 -10.57 7.37 -13.68
N VAL A 59 -9.52 7.33 -14.51
CA VAL A 59 -9.64 7.44 -15.97
C VAL A 59 -10.46 6.29 -16.55
N LEU A 60 -10.24 5.05 -16.09
CA LEU A 60 -11.00 3.89 -16.56
C LEU A 60 -12.48 3.96 -16.16
N ILE A 61 -12.81 4.47 -14.97
CA ILE A 61 -14.19 4.66 -14.52
C ILE A 61 -14.87 5.74 -15.38
N LEU A 62 -14.18 6.87 -15.63
CA LEU A 62 -14.69 7.94 -16.50
C LEU A 62 -14.89 7.46 -17.94
N TYR A 63 -13.94 6.68 -18.47
CA TYR A 63 -14.06 6.08 -19.80
C TYR A 63 -15.24 5.11 -19.87
N ALA A 64 -15.42 4.25 -18.87
CA ALA A 64 -16.57 3.35 -18.81
C ALA A 64 -17.89 4.12 -18.70
N ALA A 65 -17.93 5.24 -17.98
CA ALA A 65 -19.10 6.11 -17.93
C ALA A 65 -19.41 6.72 -19.30
N TRP A 66 -18.39 7.26 -19.98
CA TRP A 66 -18.51 7.85 -21.31
C TRP A 66 -19.01 6.85 -22.36
N MET A 67 -18.55 5.60 -22.28
CA MET A 67 -18.94 4.53 -23.19
C MET A 67 -20.24 3.82 -22.77
N ASN A 68 -20.94 4.29 -21.74
CA ASN A 68 -22.13 3.64 -21.16
C ASN A 68 -21.90 2.16 -20.76
N GLN A 69 -20.70 1.84 -20.29
CA GLN A 69 -20.26 0.50 -19.88
C GLN A 69 -20.37 0.25 -18.36
N LEU A 70 -21.01 1.15 -17.62
CA LEU A 70 -21.26 0.98 -16.18
C LEU A 70 -22.55 0.20 -15.86
N GLY A 71 -23.27 -0.26 -16.90
CA GLY A 71 -24.47 -1.08 -16.75
C GLY A 71 -25.72 -0.28 -16.36
N SER A 72 -26.73 -0.98 -15.84
CA SER A 72 -28.07 -0.40 -15.57
C SER A 72 -28.11 0.54 -14.37
N LYS A 73 -27.13 0.46 -13.46
CA LYS A 73 -27.00 1.34 -12.29
C LYS A 73 -25.63 2.02 -12.28
N PRO A 74 -25.39 2.99 -13.16
CA PRO A 74 -24.06 3.52 -13.43
C PRO A 74 -23.42 4.19 -12.21
N TRP A 75 -24.20 4.93 -11.42
CA TRP A 75 -23.73 5.57 -10.19
C TRP A 75 -23.31 4.53 -9.14
N THR A 76 -24.16 3.54 -8.88
CA THR A 76 -23.85 2.44 -7.94
C THR A 76 -22.55 1.73 -8.33
N GLU A 77 -22.36 1.42 -9.62
CA GLU A 77 -21.13 0.79 -10.10
C GLU A 77 -19.91 1.71 -9.93
N ALA A 78 -20.03 3.00 -10.23
CA ALA A 78 -18.95 3.96 -10.01
C ALA A 78 -18.59 4.09 -8.51
N ILE A 79 -19.58 4.08 -7.63
CA ILE A 79 -19.41 4.07 -6.16
C ILE A 79 -18.63 2.82 -5.75
N HIS A 80 -19.03 1.63 -6.21
CA HIS A 80 -18.32 0.38 -5.90
C HIS A 80 -16.87 0.41 -6.40
N ARG A 81 -16.63 0.78 -7.66
CA ARG A 81 -15.27 0.85 -8.22
C ARG A 81 -14.38 1.83 -7.47
N THR A 82 -14.86 3.05 -7.18
CA THR A 82 -14.08 4.04 -6.43
C THR A 82 -13.76 3.57 -5.01
N GLY A 83 -14.71 2.93 -4.33
CA GLY A 83 -14.50 2.33 -3.00
C GLY A 83 -13.46 1.22 -3.01
N THR A 84 -13.56 0.28 -3.97
CA THR A 84 -12.59 -0.80 -4.16
C THR A 84 -11.18 -0.26 -4.41
N TRP A 85 -11.03 0.77 -5.26
CA TRP A 85 -9.74 1.40 -5.51
C TRP A 85 -9.19 2.17 -4.31
N ALA A 86 -10.04 2.79 -3.49
CA ALA A 86 -9.62 3.41 -2.23
C ALA A 86 -8.97 2.37 -1.30
N VAL A 87 -9.58 1.19 -1.13
CA VAL A 87 -9.03 0.10 -0.30
C VAL A 87 -7.74 -0.46 -0.88
N ARG A 88 -7.68 -0.69 -2.20
CA ARG A 88 -6.46 -1.16 -2.88
C ARG A 88 -5.30 -0.19 -2.66
N LEU A 89 -5.51 1.10 -2.88
CA LEU A 89 -4.50 2.14 -2.65
C LEU A 89 -4.11 2.23 -1.16
N LEU A 90 -5.05 1.99 -0.23
CA LEU A 90 -4.79 2.00 1.21
C LEU A 90 -3.82 0.87 1.57
N LEU A 91 -4.07 -0.35 1.09
CA LEU A 91 -3.15 -1.47 1.29
C LEU A 91 -1.80 -1.25 0.62
N LEU A 92 -1.75 -0.70 -0.60
CA LEU A 92 -0.49 -0.35 -1.26
C LEU A 92 0.31 0.69 -0.44
N SER A 93 -0.36 1.68 0.14
CA SER A 93 0.28 2.67 1.02
C SER A 93 0.88 2.02 2.27
N LEU A 94 0.19 1.01 2.82
CA LEU A 94 0.64 0.23 3.97
C LEU A 94 1.77 -0.73 3.59
N ALA A 95 1.79 -1.26 2.36
CA ALA A 95 2.81 -2.17 1.88
C ALA A 95 4.19 -1.51 1.75
N ILE A 96 4.26 -0.19 1.49
CA ILE A 96 5.53 0.54 1.34
C ILE A 96 6.47 0.36 2.53
N SER A 97 5.93 0.39 3.76
CA SER A 97 6.76 0.37 4.97
C SER A 97 7.48 -0.97 5.23
N PRO A 98 6.84 -2.14 5.11
CA PRO A 98 7.54 -3.41 5.16
C PRO A 98 8.37 -3.68 3.88
N LEU A 99 7.84 -3.40 2.69
CA LEU A 99 8.55 -3.71 1.43
C LEU A 99 9.86 -2.93 1.29
N ARG A 100 9.91 -1.65 1.69
CA ARG A 100 11.17 -0.90 1.65
C ARG A 100 12.28 -1.53 2.50
N ARG A 101 11.91 -2.24 3.57
CA ARG A 101 12.84 -2.88 4.51
C ARG A 101 13.22 -4.28 4.04
N LEU A 102 12.25 -5.07 3.57
CA LEU A 102 12.48 -6.43 3.06
C LEU A 102 13.27 -6.44 1.75
N LEU A 103 13.01 -5.47 0.86
CA LEU A 103 13.63 -5.39 -0.46
C LEU A 103 14.80 -4.39 -0.53
N ASP A 104 15.22 -3.83 0.61
CA ASP A 104 16.25 -2.79 0.68
C ASP A 104 16.06 -1.68 -0.39
N TRP A 105 14.80 -1.21 -0.50
CA TRP A 105 14.37 -0.26 -1.53
C TRP A 105 13.88 1.04 -0.89
N GLY A 106 14.82 1.81 -0.35
CA GLY A 106 14.54 3.04 0.38
C GLY A 106 13.73 4.08 -0.40
N LYS A 107 13.85 4.13 -1.74
CA LYS A 107 13.13 5.08 -2.60
C LYS A 107 11.60 4.95 -2.52
N LEU A 108 11.07 3.78 -2.16
CA LEU A 108 9.62 3.56 -1.98
C LEU A 108 8.98 4.50 -0.96
N ILE A 109 9.74 4.99 0.04
CA ILE A 109 9.18 5.91 1.03
C ILE A 109 8.69 7.22 0.40
N GLY A 110 9.28 7.62 -0.74
CA GLY A 110 8.96 8.85 -1.46
C GLY A 110 7.57 8.85 -2.10
N VAL A 111 6.95 7.68 -2.32
CA VAL A 111 5.60 7.57 -2.90
C VAL A 111 4.52 7.35 -1.84
N ARG A 112 4.87 7.11 -0.57
CA ARG A 112 3.90 6.79 0.49
C ARG A 112 2.86 7.86 0.70
N ARG A 113 3.30 9.12 0.80
CA ARG A 113 2.39 10.26 0.99
C ARG A 113 1.47 10.44 -0.21
N MET A 114 1.99 10.25 -1.41
CA MET A 114 1.19 10.36 -2.64
C MET A 114 0.07 9.31 -2.66
N LEU A 115 0.39 8.04 -2.40
CA LEU A 115 -0.64 7.00 -2.31
C LEU A 115 -1.65 7.29 -1.19
N GLY A 116 -1.20 7.72 -0.01
CA GLY A 116 -2.11 8.08 1.09
C GLY A 116 -3.07 9.22 0.74
N LEU A 117 -2.61 10.24 0.02
CA LEU A 117 -3.47 11.31 -0.48
C LEU A 117 -4.42 10.82 -1.58
N SER A 118 -3.96 9.91 -2.45
CA SER A 118 -4.84 9.25 -3.43
C SER A 118 -5.95 8.47 -2.73
N VAL A 119 -5.67 7.74 -1.65
CA VAL A 119 -6.71 7.06 -0.85
C VAL A 119 -7.78 8.04 -0.38
N MET A 120 -7.38 9.17 0.21
CA MET A 120 -8.33 10.21 0.64
C MET A 120 -9.13 10.75 -0.53
N ALA A 121 -8.50 11.01 -1.68
CA ALA A 121 -9.18 11.51 -2.87
C ALA A 121 -10.23 10.52 -3.40
N TYR A 122 -9.90 9.22 -3.48
CA TYR A 122 -10.85 8.18 -3.89
C TYR A 122 -11.98 8.00 -2.86
N ALA A 123 -11.68 8.08 -1.56
CA ALA A 123 -12.70 7.98 -0.51
C ALA A 123 -13.67 9.18 -0.53
N LEU A 124 -13.17 10.40 -0.77
CA LEU A 124 -14.00 11.58 -0.98
C LEU A 124 -14.81 11.48 -2.28
N GLY A 125 -14.19 10.99 -3.36
CA GLY A 125 -14.89 10.72 -4.61
C GLY A 125 -16.00 9.68 -4.45
N HIS A 126 -15.76 8.64 -3.66
CA HIS A 126 -16.77 7.64 -3.30
C HIS A 126 -17.97 8.25 -2.57
N LEU A 127 -17.74 9.11 -1.56
CA LEU A 127 -18.83 9.85 -0.91
C LEU A 127 -19.52 10.82 -1.87
N ALA A 128 -18.77 11.52 -2.72
CA ALA A 128 -19.33 12.47 -3.68
C ALA A 128 -20.26 11.78 -4.68
N LEU A 129 -19.86 10.62 -5.20
CA LEU A 129 -20.71 9.80 -6.08
C LEU A 129 -21.96 9.30 -5.36
N TYR A 130 -21.85 8.93 -4.08
CA TYR A 130 -23.02 8.59 -3.26
C TYR A 130 -23.99 9.78 -3.09
N CYS A 131 -23.47 10.98 -2.84
CA CYS A 131 -24.31 12.18 -2.78
C CYS A 131 -24.98 12.50 -4.12
N ILE A 132 -24.28 12.27 -5.24
CA ILE A 132 -24.83 12.45 -6.59
C ILE A 132 -25.94 11.43 -6.86
N ASP A 133 -25.74 10.15 -6.51
CA ASP A 133 -26.74 9.09 -6.64
C ASP A 133 -28.03 9.41 -5.85
N MET A 134 -27.88 10.09 -4.72
CA MET A 134 -28.98 10.58 -3.88
C MET A 134 -29.49 11.99 -4.27
N ALA A 135 -29.10 12.51 -5.44
CA ALA A 135 -29.49 13.83 -5.95
C ALA A 135 -29.24 15.00 -4.96
N PHE A 136 -28.27 14.86 -4.05
CA PHE A 136 -27.98 15.81 -2.97
C PHE A 136 -29.13 16.07 -2.00
N ASP A 137 -30.08 15.14 -1.83
CA ASP A 137 -31.06 15.21 -0.74
C ASP A 137 -30.36 14.94 0.60
N TRP A 138 -29.97 16.02 1.30
CA TRP A 138 -29.24 15.93 2.57
C TRP A 138 -30.03 15.23 3.68
N GLY A 139 -31.36 15.35 3.68
CA GLY A 139 -32.22 14.67 4.66
C GLY A 139 -32.17 13.17 4.47
N LEU A 140 -32.33 12.71 3.22
CA LEU A 140 -32.22 11.30 2.86
C LEU A 140 -30.82 10.76 3.12
N ILE A 141 -29.77 11.45 2.63
CA ILE A 141 -28.36 11.05 2.78
C ILE A 141 -28.00 10.79 4.24
N VAL A 142 -28.28 11.76 5.12
CA VAL A 142 -27.95 11.62 6.55
C VAL A 142 -28.77 10.50 7.18
N SER A 143 -30.06 10.42 6.86
CA SER A 143 -30.92 9.37 7.42
C SER A 143 -30.45 7.96 7.02
N GLU A 144 -30.02 7.75 5.78
CA GLU A 144 -29.51 6.47 5.29
C GLU A 144 -28.18 6.13 5.95
N ILE A 145 -27.26 7.10 6.08
CA ILE A 145 -25.96 6.90 6.74
C ILE A 145 -26.14 6.43 8.19
N VAL A 146 -27.09 7.03 8.91
CA VAL A 146 -27.35 6.71 10.32
C VAL A 146 -28.10 5.39 10.47
N LYS A 147 -29.09 5.11 9.60
CA LYS A 147 -29.92 3.91 9.70
C LYS A 147 -29.20 2.64 9.24
N ARG A 148 -28.23 2.76 8.33
CA ARG A 148 -27.49 1.61 7.80
C ARG A 148 -26.12 1.50 8.46
N PHE A 149 -25.96 0.50 9.32
CA PHE A 149 -24.73 0.27 10.07
C PHE A 149 -23.46 0.26 9.19
N TYR A 150 -23.51 -0.40 8.03
CA TYR A 150 -22.36 -0.44 7.12
C TYR A 150 -21.99 0.96 6.57
N LEU A 151 -22.96 1.85 6.33
CA LEU A 151 -22.69 3.22 5.90
C LEU A 151 -22.07 4.05 7.03
N THR A 152 -22.59 3.90 8.26
CA THR A 152 -22.05 4.58 9.44
C THR A 152 -20.57 4.26 9.63
N ILE A 153 -20.18 2.98 9.62
CA ILE A 153 -18.77 2.61 9.81
C ILE A 153 -17.89 3.07 8.65
N GLY A 154 -18.41 3.08 7.41
CA GLY A 154 -17.74 3.62 6.24
C GLY A 154 -17.47 5.12 6.39
N PHE A 155 -18.46 5.86 6.90
CA PHE A 155 -18.33 7.29 7.17
C PHE A 155 -17.31 7.58 8.28
N VAL A 156 -17.26 6.76 9.34
CA VAL A 156 -16.21 6.85 10.38
C VAL A 156 -14.82 6.64 9.78
N ALA A 157 -14.65 5.63 8.92
CA ALA A 157 -13.39 5.41 8.22
C ALA A 157 -13.01 6.61 7.34
N LEU A 158 -13.98 7.20 6.62
CA LEU A 158 -13.78 8.40 5.81
C LEU A 158 -13.28 9.58 6.65
N ILE A 159 -13.92 9.88 7.79
CA ILE A 159 -13.47 10.95 8.70
C ILE A 159 -12.01 10.71 9.13
N GLY A 160 -11.68 9.47 9.48
CA GLY A 160 -10.33 9.07 9.81
C GLY A 160 -9.34 9.33 8.67
N LEU A 161 -9.66 8.90 7.45
CA LEU A 161 -8.83 9.12 6.26
C LEU A 161 -8.64 10.62 5.95
N VAL A 162 -9.69 11.42 6.09
CA VAL A 162 -9.64 12.88 5.91
C VAL A 162 -8.73 13.52 6.96
N ALA A 163 -8.85 13.13 8.22
CA ALA A 163 -7.96 13.60 9.29
C ALA A 163 -6.48 13.27 9.00
N LEU A 164 -6.19 12.06 8.52
CA LEU A 164 -4.84 11.67 8.10
C LEU A 164 -4.34 12.48 6.89
N GLY A 165 -5.20 12.72 5.90
CA GLY A 165 -4.85 13.48 4.70
C GLY A 165 -4.56 14.96 4.98
N ILE A 166 -5.41 15.63 5.75
CA ILE A 166 -5.21 17.05 6.13
C ILE A 166 -3.93 17.21 6.97
N THR A 167 -3.62 16.25 7.84
CA THR A 167 -2.39 16.25 8.65
C THR A 167 -1.15 15.71 7.92
N SER A 168 -1.23 15.44 6.62
CA SER A 168 -0.09 14.99 5.81
C SER A 168 0.77 16.12 5.27
N THR A 169 0.46 17.40 5.54
CA THR A 169 1.25 18.55 5.08
C THR A 169 2.55 18.72 5.88
N ASP A 170 3.58 19.26 5.24
CA ASP A 170 4.88 19.54 5.88
C ASP A 170 4.74 20.44 7.11
N GLY A 171 3.81 21.41 7.06
CA GLY A 171 3.48 22.26 8.19
C GLY A 171 2.87 21.49 9.35
N MET A 172 1.89 20.61 9.09
CA MET A 172 1.24 19.82 10.13
C MET A 172 2.15 18.76 10.74
N ILE A 173 3.03 18.15 9.95
CA ILE A 173 4.06 17.23 10.45
C ILE A 173 4.96 17.94 11.47
N ARG A 174 5.40 19.17 11.17
CA ARG A 174 6.22 19.97 12.09
C ARG A 174 5.43 20.42 13.33
N ARG A 175 4.19 20.87 13.16
CA ARG A 175 3.33 21.36 14.26
C ARG A 175 2.98 20.27 15.28
N LEU A 176 2.66 19.06 14.81
CA LEU A 176 2.21 17.97 15.67
C LEU A 176 3.36 17.16 16.29
N GLY A 177 4.56 17.20 15.70
CA GLY A 177 5.74 16.52 16.22
C GLY A 177 5.49 15.04 16.52
N LYS A 178 5.72 14.60 17.76
CA LYS A 178 5.54 13.20 18.20
C LYS A 178 4.09 12.71 18.09
N ASN A 179 3.11 13.62 18.24
CA ASN A 179 1.69 13.27 18.16
C ASN A 179 1.27 12.94 16.72
N TRP A 180 1.99 13.43 15.71
CA TRP A 180 1.74 13.10 14.30
C TRP A 180 1.79 11.58 14.08
N GLN A 181 2.80 10.91 14.63
CA GLN A 181 2.92 9.46 14.48
C GLN A 181 1.82 8.70 15.21
N ARG A 182 1.36 9.20 16.37
CA ARG A 182 0.24 8.61 17.11
C ARG A 182 -1.05 8.69 16.29
N LEU A 183 -1.34 9.87 15.73
CA LEU A 183 -2.47 10.08 14.84
C LEU A 183 -2.38 9.19 13.60
N HIS A 184 -1.22 9.16 12.92
CA HIS A 184 -1.03 8.35 11.71
C HIS A 184 -0.98 6.85 11.96
N ASN A 185 -0.84 6.40 13.20
CA ASN A 185 -1.04 5.00 13.57
C ASN A 185 -2.53 4.61 13.56
N LEU A 186 -3.47 5.57 13.57
CA LEU A 186 -4.90 5.26 13.38
C LEU A 186 -5.19 4.68 11.99
N VAL A 187 -4.25 4.75 11.05
CA VAL A 187 -4.40 4.09 9.74
C VAL A 187 -4.71 2.59 9.87
N TYR A 188 -4.20 1.90 10.91
CA TYR A 188 -4.48 0.46 11.08
C TYR A 188 -5.93 0.18 11.47
N PRO A 189 -6.49 0.77 12.56
CA PRO A 189 -7.92 0.61 12.85
C PRO A 189 -8.81 1.18 11.74
N ILE A 190 -8.44 2.30 11.09
CA ILE A 190 -9.18 2.82 9.94
C ILE A 190 -9.22 1.80 8.79
N THR A 191 -8.11 1.13 8.50
CA THR A 191 -8.05 0.09 7.46
C THR A 191 -8.93 -1.11 7.83
N ALA A 192 -8.91 -1.54 9.09
CA ALA A 192 -9.78 -2.62 9.56
C ALA A 192 -11.27 -2.27 9.39
N ILE A 193 -11.66 -1.05 9.76
CA ILE A 193 -13.04 -0.56 9.59
C ILE A 193 -13.40 -0.46 8.09
N ALA A 194 -12.50 0.05 7.24
CA ALA A 194 -12.73 0.15 5.80
C ALA A 194 -12.90 -1.23 5.14
N LEU A 195 -12.12 -2.23 5.57
CA LEU A 195 -12.26 -3.62 5.11
C LEU A 195 -13.56 -4.25 5.59
N LEU A 196 -13.97 -3.99 6.83
CA LEU A 196 -15.26 -4.44 7.35
C LEU A 196 -16.43 -3.81 6.60
N HIS A 197 -16.37 -2.50 6.31
CA HIS A 197 -17.33 -1.81 5.46
C HIS A 197 -17.41 -2.46 4.07
N PHE A 198 -16.27 -2.77 3.46
CA PHE A 198 -16.22 -3.43 2.16
C PHE A 198 -16.83 -4.85 2.21
N ALA A 199 -16.54 -5.62 3.27
CA ALA A 199 -17.13 -6.94 3.47
C ALA A 199 -18.65 -6.88 3.64
N LEU A 200 -19.17 -5.97 4.48
CA LEU A 200 -20.61 -5.81 4.73
C LEU A 200 -21.39 -5.36 3.49
N GLN A 201 -20.75 -4.59 2.59
CA GLN A 201 -21.35 -4.16 1.33
C GLN A 201 -21.37 -5.29 0.28
N SER A 202 -20.48 -6.28 0.42
CA SER A 202 -20.38 -7.40 -0.51
C SER A 202 -21.51 -8.38 -0.24
N LYS A 203 -22.31 -8.66 -1.26
CA LYS A 203 -23.51 -9.50 -1.12
C LYS A 203 -23.15 -10.98 -1.03
N ILE A 204 -22.90 -11.60 -2.18
CA ILE A 204 -22.68 -13.05 -2.28
C ILE A 204 -21.18 -13.33 -2.45
N ASP A 205 -20.53 -12.60 -3.36
CA ASP A 205 -19.11 -12.77 -3.61
C ASP A 205 -18.29 -11.86 -2.68
N VAL A 206 -17.60 -12.47 -1.71
CA VAL A 206 -16.71 -11.79 -0.77
C VAL A 206 -15.23 -12.03 -1.07
N THR A 207 -14.91 -12.56 -2.25
CA THR A 207 -13.53 -12.89 -2.66
C THR A 207 -12.60 -11.69 -2.52
N GLU A 208 -12.99 -10.52 -3.04
CA GLU A 208 -12.17 -9.31 -2.98
C GLU A 208 -11.97 -8.79 -1.53
N PRO A 209 -13.03 -8.59 -0.71
CA PRO A 209 -12.87 -8.18 0.69
C PRO A 209 -12.01 -9.15 1.51
N VAL A 210 -12.18 -10.45 1.33
CA VAL A 210 -11.40 -11.49 2.04
C VAL A 210 -9.94 -11.43 1.61
N LEU A 211 -9.66 -11.34 0.31
CA LEU A 211 -8.30 -11.19 -0.21
C LEU A 211 -7.62 -9.95 0.36
N MET A 212 -8.29 -8.80 0.32
CA MET A 212 -7.77 -7.53 0.84
C MET A 212 -7.52 -7.61 2.37
N SER A 213 -8.40 -8.29 3.10
CA SER A 213 -8.25 -8.52 4.54
C SER A 213 -7.07 -9.42 4.86
N GLY A 214 -6.89 -10.49 4.09
CA GLY A 214 -5.73 -11.38 4.21
C GLY A 214 -4.41 -10.70 3.90
N LEU A 215 -4.35 -9.87 2.84
CA LEU A 215 -3.20 -9.03 2.54
C LEU A 215 -2.91 -8.04 3.67
N PHE A 216 -3.94 -7.45 4.28
CA PHE A 216 -3.77 -6.59 5.45
C PHE A 216 -3.16 -7.34 6.64
N VAL A 217 -3.64 -8.56 6.95
CA VAL A 217 -3.05 -9.43 7.99
C VAL A 217 -1.59 -9.74 7.69
N LEU A 218 -1.25 -10.10 6.45
CA LEU A 218 0.13 -10.33 6.02
C LEU A 218 1.01 -9.10 6.27
N LEU A 219 0.52 -7.90 5.94
CA LEU A 219 1.23 -6.65 6.18
C LEU A 219 1.41 -6.35 7.68
N LEU A 220 0.45 -6.74 8.54
CA LEU A 220 0.59 -6.63 9.99
C LEU A 220 1.66 -7.60 10.51
N PHE A 221 1.71 -8.83 10.02
CA PHE A 221 2.78 -9.78 10.38
C PHE A 221 4.16 -9.25 10.03
N TYR A 222 4.35 -8.71 8.82
CA TYR A 222 5.63 -8.09 8.45
C TYR A 222 5.98 -6.88 9.32
N ARG A 223 5.00 -6.10 9.79
CA ARG A 223 5.26 -5.00 10.73
C ARG A 223 5.62 -5.51 12.13
N GLY A 224 4.96 -6.56 12.61
CA GLY A 224 5.26 -7.25 13.85
C GLY A 224 6.70 -7.77 13.88
N LEU A 225 7.12 -8.42 12.79
CA LEU A 225 8.50 -8.88 12.57
C LEU A 225 9.52 -7.77 12.88
N PHE A 226 9.35 -6.60 12.28
CA PHE A 226 10.27 -5.47 12.49
C PHE A 226 10.10 -4.80 13.85
N ARG A 227 8.91 -4.85 14.45
CA ARG A 227 8.65 -4.26 15.78
C ARG A 227 9.31 -5.09 16.88
N TRP A 228 9.38 -6.40 16.71
CA TRP A 228 10.08 -7.33 17.61
C TRP A 228 11.54 -7.58 17.23
N LYS A 229 12.09 -6.81 16.27
CA LYS A 229 13.49 -6.89 15.83
C LYS A 229 13.93 -8.29 15.36
N LEU A 230 12.99 -9.09 14.86
CA LEU A 230 13.27 -10.40 14.29
C LEU A 230 14.00 -10.22 12.94
N ARG A 231 15.02 -11.04 12.71
CA ARG A 231 15.79 -10.99 11.45
C ARG A 231 14.99 -11.68 10.34
N PRO A 232 14.75 -11.04 9.19
CA PRO A 232 14.03 -11.67 8.09
C PRO A 232 14.88 -12.81 7.50
N SER A 233 14.43 -14.04 7.70
CA SER A 233 14.98 -15.24 7.06
C SER A 233 13.92 -15.86 6.13
N LEU A 234 14.35 -16.61 5.11
CA LEU A 234 13.42 -17.29 4.20
C LEU A 234 12.38 -18.16 4.93
N PRO A 235 12.75 -19.06 5.87
CA PRO A 235 11.76 -19.90 6.55
C PRO A 235 10.78 -19.07 7.40
N LEU A 236 11.24 -17.98 8.01
CA LEU A 236 10.37 -17.11 8.80
C LEU A 236 9.37 -16.36 7.90
N LEU A 237 9.83 -15.79 6.78
CA LEU A 237 8.95 -15.08 5.85
C LEU A 237 7.96 -16.04 5.16
N ALA A 238 8.39 -17.26 4.83
CA ALA A 238 7.53 -18.30 4.29
C ALA A 238 6.50 -18.76 5.33
N GLY A 239 6.91 -18.98 6.59
CA GLY A 239 6.01 -19.31 7.68
C GLY A 239 4.95 -18.22 7.91
N LEU A 240 5.34 -16.94 7.92
CA LEU A 240 4.39 -15.83 8.01
C LEU A 240 3.43 -15.75 6.82
N ALA A 241 3.89 -16.08 5.61
CA ALA A 241 3.05 -16.12 4.43
C ALA A 241 1.96 -17.21 4.52
N LEU A 242 2.35 -18.42 4.94
CA LEU A 242 1.41 -19.52 5.15
C LEU A 242 0.43 -19.25 6.29
N LEU A 243 0.91 -18.67 7.40
CA LEU A 243 0.05 -18.26 8.51
C LEU A 243 -0.95 -17.17 8.08
N ALA A 244 -0.55 -16.24 7.21
CA ALA A 244 -1.47 -15.24 6.67
C ALA A 244 -2.51 -15.88 5.75
N GLY A 245 -2.11 -16.84 4.91
CA GLY A 245 -3.05 -17.63 4.11
C GLY A 245 -4.07 -18.36 4.99
N LEU A 246 -3.61 -19.06 6.03
CA LEU A 246 -4.49 -19.73 6.99
C LEU A 246 -5.43 -18.75 7.70
N ALA A 247 -4.92 -17.62 8.18
CA ALA A 247 -5.75 -16.57 8.78
C ALA A 247 -6.80 -16.04 7.80
N THR A 248 -6.47 -15.95 6.50
CA THR A 248 -7.40 -15.54 5.45
C THR A 248 -8.52 -16.56 5.26
N ALA A 249 -8.20 -17.86 5.21
CA ALA A 249 -9.19 -18.93 5.13
C ALA A 249 -10.12 -18.95 6.35
N LEU A 250 -9.57 -18.70 7.55
CA LEU A 250 -10.36 -18.59 8.78
C LEU A 250 -11.28 -17.35 8.77
N LEU A 251 -10.81 -16.22 8.24
CA LEU A 251 -11.64 -15.02 8.07
C LEU A 251 -12.78 -15.27 7.08
N GLU A 252 -12.51 -15.94 5.96
CA GLU A 252 -13.53 -16.33 4.99
C GLU A 252 -14.60 -17.24 5.62
N ALA A 253 -14.16 -18.31 6.29
CA ALA A 253 -15.06 -19.26 6.96
C ALA A 253 -15.88 -18.60 8.06
N GLY A 254 -15.26 -17.74 8.88
CA GLY A 254 -15.95 -16.98 9.92
C GLY A 254 -16.97 -16.01 9.34
N TRP A 255 -16.65 -15.34 8.22
CA TRP A 255 -17.59 -14.45 7.56
C TRP A 255 -18.84 -15.18 7.07
N TYR A 256 -18.68 -16.27 6.32
CA TYR A 256 -19.83 -17.04 5.81
C TYR A 256 -20.65 -17.68 6.95
N ALA A 257 -20.01 -18.08 8.04
CA ALA A 257 -20.72 -18.61 9.20
C ALA A 257 -21.61 -17.56 9.86
N VAL A 258 -21.13 -16.32 10.02
CA VAL A 258 -21.90 -15.24 10.65
C VAL A 258 -22.93 -14.63 9.68
N ALA A 259 -22.54 -14.39 8.43
CA ALA A 259 -23.37 -13.67 7.46
C ALA A 259 -24.40 -14.54 6.77
N SER A 260 -24.10 -15.82 6.53
CA SER A 260 -24.94 -16.74 5.74
C SER A 260 -25.35 -18.01 6.48
N GLY A 261 -24.84 -18.25 7.70
CA GLY A 261 -25.11 -19.46 8.48
C GLY A 261 -24.46 -20.73 7.90
N VAL A 262 -23.54 -20.60 6.94
CA VAL A 262 -22.84 -21.74 6.33
C VAL A 262 -21.86 -22.33 7.34
N ALA A 263 -21.83 -23.65 7.47
CA ALA A 263 -20.90 -24.32 8.37
C ALA A 263 -19.43 -23.95 8.03
N PRO A 264 -18.64 -23.40 8.98
CA PRO A 264 -17.26 -22.97 8.71
C PRO A 264 -16.40 -24.07 8.10
N TRP A 265 -16.64 -25.33 8.52
CA TRP A 265 -15.91 -26.49 8.04
C TRP A 265 -16.03 -26.69 6.53
N LEU A 266 -17.19 -26.42 5.93
CA LEU A 266 -17.39 -26.54 4.48
C LEU A 266 -16.53 -25.52 3.71
N VAL A 267 -16.42 -24.29 4.23
CA VAL A 267 -15.60 -23.24 3.62
C VAL A 267 -14.11 -23.58 3.75
N LEU A 268 -13.71 -24.18 4.88
CA LEU A 268 -12.34 -24.65 5.08
C LEU A 268 -11.99 -25.83 4.19
N GLN A 269 -12.90 -26.80 4.04
CA GLN A 269 -12.77 -27.89 3.07
C GLN A 269 -12.62 -27.32 1.65
N ALA A 270 -13.43 -26.34 1.29
CA ALA A 270 -13.35 -25.71 -0.02
C ALA A 270 -12.05 -24.90 -0.24
N ASN A 271 -11.36 -24.48 0.82
CA ASN A 271 -10.00 -23.96 0.74
C ASN A 271 -8.97 -25.08 0.55
N ALA A 272 -9.21 -26.27 1.09
CA ALA A 272 -8.37 -27.44 0.88
C ALA A 272 -8.57 -28.11 -0.49
N ASP A 273 -9.68 -27.87 -1.18
CA ASP A 273 -10.01 -28.47 -2.47
C ASP A 273 -8.91 -28.32 -3.53
N ILE A 274 -8.14 -27.23 -3.53
CA ILE A 274 -7.01 -27.07 -4.46
C ILE A 274 -5.94 -28.14 -4.26
N LEU A 275 -5.72 -28.60 -3.03
CA LEU A 275 -4.76 -29.66 -2.70
C LEU A 275 -5.31 -31.04 -3.06
N THR A 276 -6.63 -31.18 -3.02
CA THR A 276 -7.34 -32.44 -3.30
C THR A 276 -7.52 -32.66 -4.80
N TYR A 277 -7.96 -31.64 -5.54
CA TYR A 277 -8.36 -31.76 -6.94
C TYR A 277 -7.35 -31.21 -7.94
N TRP A 278 -6.31 -30.50 -7.48
CA TRP A 278 -5.27 -29.90 -8.32
C TRP A 278 -5.83 -28.99 -9.44
N ASP A 279 -7.01 -28.40 -9.23
CA ASP A 279 -7.66 -27.51 -10.19
C ASP A 279 -7.39 -26.03 -9.84
N SER A 280 -6.97 -25.28 -10.87
CA SER A 280 -6.77 -23.83 -10.82
C SER A 280 -8.07 -23.04 -10.60
N VAL A 281 -9.24 -23.61 -10.88
CA VAL A 281 -10.54 -22.97 -10.63
C VAL A 281 -10.82 -22.83 -9.13
N SER A 282 -10.23 -23.70 -8.30
CA SER A 282 -10.40 -23.72 -6.85
C SER A 282 -9.52 -22.72 -6.09
N ILE A 283 -8.80 -21.82 -6.80
CA ILE A 283 -7.93 -20.83 -6.14
C ILE A 283 -8.77 -19.78 -5.39
N ARG A 284 -8.82 -19.95 -4.09
CA ARG A 284 -9.41 -19.00 -3.13
C ARG A 284 -8.47 -17.88 -2.67
N PRO A 285 -9.00 -16.81 -2.05
CA PRO A 285 -8.21 -15.70 -1.50
C PRO A 285 -7.01 -16.10 -0.62
N ALA A 286 -7.17 -17.13 0.21
CA ALA A 286 -6.10 -17.61 1.11
C ALA A 286 -4.82 -18.01 0.34
N HIS A 287 -4.98 -18.65 -0.81
CA HIS A 287 -3.87 -19.07 -1.67
C HIS A 287 -3.16 -17.86 -2.27
N TRP A 288 -3.90 -16.86 -2.75
CA TRP A 288 -3.32 -15.62 -3.28
C TRP A 288 -2.51 -14.87 -2.22
N VAL A 289 -2.99 -14.83 -0.97
CA VAL A 289 -2.26 -14.20 0.14
C VAL A 289 -0.97 -14.96 0.46
N ALA A 290 -1.03 -16.28 0.53
CA ALA A 290 0.14 -17.12 0.75
C ALA A 290 1.17 -16.97 -0.39
N LEU A 291 0.73 -17.02 -1.64
CA LEU A 291 1.57 -16.82 -2.83
C LEU A 291 2.21 -15.43 -2.85
N ALA A 292 1.45 -14.37 -2.54
CA ALA A 292 1.98 -13.01 -2.45
C ALA A 292 3.08 -12.93 -1.37
N GLY A 293 2.86 -13.52 -0.20
CA GLY A 293 3.85 -13.53 0.87
C GLY A 293 5.10 -14.34 0.55
N LEU A 294 4.95 -15.50 -0.11
CA LEU A 294 6.06 -16.32 -0.61
C LEU A 294 6.86 -15.59 -1.69
N GLY A 295 6.18 -14.89 -2.60
CA GLY A 295 6.81 -14.04 -3.60
C GLY A 295 7.67 -12.94 -2.98
N VAL A 296 7.18 -12.29 -1.91
CA VAL A 296 7.96 -11.31 -1.14
C VAL A 296 9.16 -11.97 -0.45
N ALA A 297 9.00 -13.16 0.12
CA ALA A 297 10.08 -13.90 0.76
C ALA A 297 11.20 -14.23 -0.25
N LEU A 298 10.83 -14.73 -1.44
CA LEU A 298 11.76 -15.00 -2.53
C LEU A 298 12.46 -13.72 -2.99
N ALA A 299 11.71 -12.65 -3.27
CA ALA A 299 12.27 -11.38 -3.69
C ALA A 299 13.27 -10.80 -2.65
N ALA A 300 12.95 -10.89 -1.36
CA ALA A 300 13.83 -10.46 -0.28
C ALA A 300 15.14 -11.26 -0.24
N THR A 301 15.09 -12.58 -0.43
CA THR A 301 16.31 -13.42 -0.45
C THR A 301 17.17 -13.17 -1.68
N VAL A 302 16.56 -13.04 -2.87
CA VAL A 302 17.28 -12.71 -4.11
C VAL A 302 17.98 -11.36 -3.95
N ARG A 303 17.27 -10.37 -3.41
CA ARG A 303 17.81 -9.03 -3.16
C ARG A 303 18.96 -9.05 -2.17
N ALA A 304 18.84 -9.78 -1.05
CA ALA A 304 19.90 -9.91 -0.07
C ALA A 304 21.17 -10.52 -0.67
N ARG A 305 21.02 -11.54 -1.54
CA ARG A 305 22.15 -12.15 -2.28
C ARG A 305 22.82 -11.17 -3.24
N TRP A 306 22.04 -10.31 -3.91
CA TRP A 306 22.57 -9.31 -4.85
C TRP A 306 23.33 -8.20 -4.12
N SER A 307 22.80 -7.71 -3.00
CA SER A 307 23.46 -6.70 -2.17
C SER A 307 24.71 -7.23 -1.46
N ALA A 308 24.81 -8.55 -1.22
CA ALA A 308 25.97 -9.20 -0.63
C ALA A 308 27.12 -9.50 -1.61
N ARG A 309 26.96 -9.22 -2.92
CA ARG A 309 28.08 -9.34 -3.86
C ARG A 309 29.14 -8.29 -3.48
N PRO A 310 30.38 -8.69 -3.14
CA PRO A 310 31.43 -7.74 -2.83
C PRO A 310 31.68 -6.86 -4.05
N GLU A 311 31.96 -5.58 -3.81
CA GLU A 311 32.67 -4.72 -4.75
C GLU A 311 33.99 -5.42 -5.14
N ARG A 312 33.94 -6.26 -6.18
CA ARG A 312 35.11 -6.93 -6.70
C ARG A 312 35.95 -5.86 -7.40
N GLN A 313 37.11 -5.57 -6.80
CA GLN A 313 38.28 -4.96 -7.42
C GLN A 313 38.15 -3.49 -7.87
N ARG A 314 38.15 -2.54 -6.92
CA ARG A 314 38.77 -1.24 -7.19
C ARG A 314 40.22 -1.26 -6.71
N ARG A 315 41.09 -1.60 -7.67
CA ARG A 315 42.51 -1.22 -7.78
C ARG A 315 43.41 -1.56 -6.58
N VAL A 316 43.94 -2.78 -6.58
CA VAL A 316 45.33 -2.97 -6.17
C VAL A 316 46.16 -2.66 -7.42
N SER A 317 46.72 -1.46 -7.51
CA SER A 317 47.80 -1.20 -8.47
C SER A 317 49.06 -1.89 -7.92
N PRO A 318 49.79 -2.69 -8.70
CA PRO A 318 51.13 -3.12 -8.33
C PRO A 318 52.06 -1.89 -8.24
N ALA A 319 53.01 -1.99 -7.33
CA ALA A 319 54.00 -0.97 -6.97
C ALA A 319 54.87 -0.51 -8.14
#